data_AF-A0A7S2RFR4-F1
#
_entry.id   AF-A0A7S2RFR4-F1
#
_cell.length_a   1.000
_cell.length_b   1.000
_cell.length_c   1.000
_cell.angle_alpha   90.00
_cell.angle_beta   90.00
_cell.angle_gamma   90.00
#
_symmetry.space_group_name_H-M   'P 1'
#
loop_
_entity.id
_entity.type
_entity.pdbx_description
1 polymer ?
#
loop_
_entity_poly.entity_id
_entity_poly.type
_entity_poly.pdbx_seq_one_letter_code
_entity_poly.pdbx_strand_id
1 'polypeptide(L)'
;KRLNLPMYQWWNDILHGLTSVHFGGPFDRHFATMFPATESVSRTFNRTLFRLIGNSIGIEARAYFNAGRSGLTYWAPNINIYRDPRWGRGHETPGEDPKLNGDYAEDFVRAFQNDPSDPTRLRGSATCKHISAYSIETNRFTENAKVTKRDLHETYLPAFEVCVKRGKVSSLMCSYNAINGVPSCANKEMLDNLVRKQWGFEGYITGDCGAVQYVWEKFKYLGHNKSQVSNDVLRATVDIDCGAFLKPNIVEAVETGVVDVKLVDDALFNLFKVQLRVGLYDPMHIQPMRKYTMKDVDTPEHKHLALETARQGVVLLKNTHGTLPVQSDTLRKQEGRIVLVGPMANNVEAFRANYFGEPSHIVSIVEGIKSFYSNTQDFPGCYVNTLDPPS
;
A
#
# COMPACT_ATOMS: atom_id res chain seq x y z
N LYS A 1 20.45 -22.53 -3.24
CA LYS A 1 21.78 -23.06 -3.66
C LYS A 1 21.66 -24.29 -4.55
N ARG A 2 21.14 -25.45 -4.09
CA ARG A 2 21.00 -26.68 -4.92
C ARG A 2 20.29 -26.47 -6.26
N LEU A 3 19.19 -25.71 -6.25
CA LEU A 3 18.37 -25.44 -7.44
C LEU A 3 18.73 -24.12 -8.16
N ASN A 4 19.83 -23.48 -7.77
CA ASN A 4 20.21 -22.14 -8.25
C ASN A 4 19.09 -21.07 -8.13
N LEU A 5 18.14 -21.26 -7.21
CA LEU A 5 17.14 -20.24 -6.89
C LEU A 5 17.75 -19.18 -5.95
N PRO A 6 17.73 -17.89 -6.34
CA PRO A 6 18.21 -16.81 -5.49
C PRO A 6 17.27 -16.59 -4.30
N MET A 7 17.79 -15.93 -3.26
CA MET A 7 16.93 -15.37 -2.23
C MET A 7 16.02 -14.31 -2.85
N TYR A 8 14.75 -14.29 -2.45
CA TYR A 8 13.78 -13.32 -2.95
C TYR A 8 13.17 -12.56 -1.77
N GLN A 9 13.22 -11.23 -1.83
CA GLN A 9 12.61 -10.36 -0.85
C GLN A 9 11.17 -10.04 -1.27
N TRP A 10 10.20 -10.51 -0.47
CA TRP A 10 8.78 -10.37 -0.75
C TRP A 10 8.22 -9.01 -0.35
N TRP A 11 8.81 -8.39 0.67
CA TRP A 11 8.35 -7.13 1.22
C TRP A 11 8.96 -5.94 0.47
N ASN A 12 8.15 -5.29 -0.34
CA ASN A 12 8.38 -3.94 -0.86
C ASN A 12 7.05 -3.17 -0.69
N ASP A 13 7.05 -1.83 -0.73
CA ASP A 13 5.82 -1.03 -0.61
C ASP A 13 5.77 0.09 -1.66
N ILE A 14 4.55 0.45 -2.07
CA ILE A 14 4.23 1.38 -3.15
C ILE A 14 3.04 2.29 -2.83
N LEU A 15 2.72 2.51 -1.54
CA LEU A 15 1.47 3.15 -1.11
C LEU A 15 1.08 4.40 -1.92
N HIS A 16 2.04 5.32 -2.11
CA HIS A 16 1.88 6.51 -2.95
C HIS A 16 3.17 6.84 -3.73
N GLY A 17 3.99 5.83 -3.96
CA GLY A 17 5.33 5.96 -4.55
C GLY A 17 6.21 4.82 -4.07
N LEU A 18 7.31 4.54 -4.78
CA LEU A 18 8.20 3.46 -4.37
C LEU A 18 8.93 3.79 -3.07
N THR A 19 8.78 2.94 -2.05
CA THR A 19 9.39 3.13 -0.72
C THR A 19 10.86 2.78 -0.65
N SER A 20 11.59 3.42 0.27
CA SER A 20 13.05 3.44 0.36
C SER A 20 13.73 2.18 0.89
N VAL A 21 13.00 1.08 1.08
CA VAL A 21 13.50 -0.09 1.83
C VAL A 21 14.73 -0.77 1.20
N HIS A 22 15.08 -0.44 -0.05
CA HIS A 22 16.21 -1.03 -0.78
C HIS A 22 17.03 -0.05 -1.64
N PHE A 23 17.04 1.26 -1.36
CA PHE A 23 17.88 2.22 -2.11
C PHE A 23 19.40 2.10 -1.86
N GLY A 24 19.90 1.02 -1.25
CA GLY A 24 21.32 0.82 -0.99
C GLY A 24 22.15 0.50 -2.24
N GLY A 25 23.33 1.12 -2.35
CA GLY A 25 24.33 0.88 -3.41
C GLY A 25 24.95 2.19 -3.94
N PRO A 26 26.12 2.18 -4.60
CA PRO A 26 26.82 3.37 -5.08
C PRO A 26 26.23 3.89 -6.41
N PHE A 27 24.98 4.38 -6.41
CA PHE A 27 24.30 4.74 -7.65
C PHE A 27 23.60 6.11 -7.64
N ASP A 28 23.56 6.77 -8.80
CA ASP A 28 23.17 8.17 -9.00
C ASP A 28 21.72 8.58 -8.66
N ARG A 29 20.80 7.63 -8.38
CA ARG A 29 19.38 7.93 -8.11
C ARG A 29 18.84 7.10 -6.94
N HIS A 30 18.71 7.74 -5.79
CA HIS A 30 18.13 7.20 -4.56
C HIS A 30 16.71 7.71 -4.31
N PHE A 31 16.03 8.19 -5.35
CA PHE A 31 14.73 8.85 -5.25
C PHE A 31 13.71 8.29 -6.25
N ALA A 32 12.43 8.39 -5.92
CA ALA A 32 11.29 8.02 -6.74
C ALA A 32 10.23 9.14 -6.70
N THR A 33 9.30 9.17 -7.66
CA THR A 33 8.19 10.13 -7.58
C THR A 33 7.28 9.79 -6.40
N MET A 34 7.09 10.78 -5.51
CA MET A 34 6.12 10.70 -4.42
C MET A 34 4.84 11.43 -4.82
N PHE A 35 3.74 10.69 -4.87
CA PHE A 35 2.39 11.22 -5.08
C PHE A 35 1.80 11.67 -3.74
N PRO A 36 0.72 12.46 -3.74
CA PRO A 36 -0.02 12.72 -2.51
C PRO A 36 -0.47 11.41 -1.83
N ALA A 37 -0.62 11.42 -0.50
CA ALA A 37 -1.17 10.29 0.24
C ALA A 37 -2.49 9.80 -0.37
N THR A 38 -2.80 8.51 -0.25
CA THR A 38 -3.97 7.86 -0.87
C THR A 38 -5.28 8.63 -0.63
N GLU A 39 -5.49 9.14 0.58
CA GLU A 39 -6.66 9.94 0.91
C GLU A 39 -6.73 11.25 0.11
N SER A 40 -5.60 11.91 -0.12
CA SER A 40 -5.54 13.11 -0.98
C SER A 40 -5.80 12.77 -2.44
N VAL A 41 -5.32 11.60 -2.89
CA VAL A 41 -5.60 11.11 -4.25
C VAL A 41 -7.09 10.83 -4.43
N SER A 42 -7.75 10.18 -3.47
CA SER A 42 -9.16 9.79 -3.59
C SER A 42 -10.12 10.97 -3.61
N ARG A 43 -9.78 12.08 -2.92
CA ARG A 43 -10.53 13.35 -2.95
C ARG A 43 -10.64 13.98 -4.35
N THR A 44 -9.81 13.55 -5.30
CA THR A 44 -9.94 13.96 -6.71
C THR A 44 -11.20 13.40 -7.38
N PHE A 45 -11.75 12.29 -6.86
CA PHE A 45 -12.79 11.46 -7.50
C PHE A 45 -12.47 11.12 -8.97
N ASN A 46 -11.18 11.15 -9.34
CA ASN A 46 -10.73 11.03 -10.71
C ASN A 46 -10.08 9.66 -10.94
N ARG A 47 -10.91 8.72 -11.41
CA ARG A 47 -10.51 7.38 -11.80
C ARG A 47 -9.36 7.34 -12.83
N THR A 48 -9.24 8.37 -13.66
CA THR A 48 -8.11 8.47 -14.59
C THR A 48 -6.80 8.73 -13.86
N LEU A 49 -6.80 9.57 -12.81
CA LEU A 49 -5.61 9.77 -11.98
C LEU A 49 -5.23 8.48 -11.25
N PHE A 50 -6.17 7.70 -10.72
CA PHE A 50 -5.86 6.42 -10.07
C PHE A 50 -5.08 5.48 -10.99
N ARG A 51 -5.50 5.39 -12.26
CA ARG A 51 -4.82 4.59 -13.29
C ARG A 51 -3.45 5.18 -13.66
N LEU A 52 -3.37 6.49 -13.86
CA LEU A 52 -2.10 7.13 -14.24
C LEU A 52 -1.04 6.96 -13.14
N ILE A 53 -1.42 7.15 -11.88
CA ILE A 53 -0.55 6.97 -10.71
C ILE A 53 -0.10 5.51 -10.61
N GLY A 54 -1.02 4.56 -10.63
CA GLY A 54 -0.69 3.13 -10.60
C GLY A 54 0.27 2.73 -11.73
N ASN A 55 0.05 3.26 -12.94
CA ASN A 55 0.93 3.02 -14.07
C ASN A 55 2.34 3.60 -13.88
N SER A 56 2.45 4.86 -13.46
CA SER A 56 3.75 5.51 -13.20
C SER A 56 4.54 4.77 -12.13
N ILE A 57 3.90 4.46 -10.99
CA ILE A 57 4.53 3.69 -9.90
C ILE A 57 4.99 2.31 -10.42
N GLY A 58 4.20 1.64 -11.26
CA GLY A 58 4.58 0.35 -11.82
C GLY A 58 5.79 0.40 -12.77
N ILE A 59 5.91 1.48 -13.56
CA ILE A 59 7.10 1.74 -14.39
C ILE A 59 8.33 1.92 -13.50
N GLU A 60 8.24 2.76 -12.47
CA GLU A 60 9.36 3.02 -11.57
C GLU A 60 9.76 1.76 -10.79
N ALA A 61 8.78 1.02 -10.25
CA ALA A 61 8.97 -0.26 -9.60
C ALA A 61 9.76 -1.25 -10.48
N ARG A 62 9.38 -1.36 -11.77
CA ARG A 62 10.07 -2.24 -12.72
C ARG A 62 11.47 -1.75 -13.07
N ALA A 63 11.67 -0.44 -13.19
CA ALA A 63 13.00 0.15 -13.40
C ALA A 63 13.95 -0.16 -12.23
N TYR A 64 13.48 -0.04 -10.99
CA TYR A 64 14.24 -0.40 -9.80
C TYR A 64 14.57 -1.90 -9.74
N PHE A 65 13.62 -2.78 -10.10
CA PHE A 65 13.90 -4.21 -10.20
C PHE A 65 14.97 -4.50 -11.26
N ASN A 66 14.87 -3.87 -12.44
CA ASN A 66 15.84 -4.03 -13.52
C ASN A 66 17.25 -3.55 -13.13
N ALA A 67 17.34 -2.56 -12.25
CA ALA A 67 18.59 -2.08 -11.67
C ALA A 67 19.09 -2.95 -10.49
N GLY A 68 18.37 -4.02 -10.12
CA GLY A 68 18.73 -4.90 -9.01
C GLY A 68 18.49 -4.30 -7.63
N ARG A 69 17.52 -3.38 -7.50
CA ARG A 69 17.29 -2.56 -6.28
C ARG A 69 15.95 -2.79 -5.59
N SER A 70 15.11 -3.68 -6.10
CA SER A 70 13.82 -4.02 -5.48
C SER A 70 13.39 -5.43 -5.87
N GLY A 71 12.40 -5.98 -5.17
CA GLY A 71 11.67 -7.17 -5.63
C GLY A 71 10.62 -6.81 -6.70
N LEU A 72 9.69 -7.73 -6.97
CA LEU A 72 8.54 -7.51 -7.87
C LEU A 72 7.19 -7.68 -7.17
N THR A 73 7.19 -7.72 -5.84
CA THR A 73 5.99 -7.89 -5.00
C THR A 73 5.90 -6.72 -4.05
N TYR A 74 4.76 -6.03 -4.06
CA TYR A 74 4.59 -4.75 -3.39
C TYR A 74 3.29 -4.73 -2.59
N TRP A 75 3.41 -4.40 -1.31
CA TRP A 75 2.33 -4.52 -0.34
C TRP A 75 1.46 -3.28 -0.29
N ALA A 76 0.84 -2.93 -1.41
CA ALA A 76 -0.17 -1.89 -1.53
C ALA A 76 -1.12 -2.22 -2.71
N PRO A 77 -2.33 -1.63 -2.75
CA PRO A 77 -2.80 -0.53 -1.92
C PRO A 77 -3.40 -0.93 -0.56
N ASN A 78 -3.45 0.02 0.38
CA ASN A 78 -4.31 -0.08 1.56
C ASN A 78 -5.73 0.38 1.15
N ILE A 79 -6.71 -0.51 1.27
CA ILE A 79 -8.09 -0.29 0.82
C ILE A 79 -9.11 -0.51 1.94
N ASN A 80 -8.63 -0.52 3.19
CA ASN A 80 -9.49 -0.56 4.36
C ASN A 80 -10.40 0.68 4.43
N ILE A 81 -11.51 0.54 5.15
CA ILE A 81 -12.44 1.65 5.36
C ILE A 81 -11.91 2.56 6.46
N TYR A 82 -11.77 3.86 6.18
CA TYR A 82 -11.45 4.88 7.19
C TYR A 82 -12.65 5.17 8.10
N ARG A 83 -13.10 4.14 8.82
CA ARG A 83 -14.36 4.15 9.58
C ARG A 83 -14.32 5.07 10.79
N ASP A 84 -13.19 5.12 11.47
CA ASP A 84 -13.00 5.94 12.67
C ASP A 84 -11.98 7.05 12.33
N PRO A 85 -12.36 8.33 12.40
CA PRO A 85 -11.49 9.44 12.00
C PRO A 85 -10.25 9.59 12.90
N ARG A 86 -10.15 8.83 14.00
CA ARG A 86 -8.97 8.79 14.87
C ARG A 86 -7.94 7.76 14.42
N TRP A 87 -8.26 6.93 13.41
CA TRP A 87 -7.36 5.88 12.97
C TRP A 87 -6.10 6.47 12.33
N GLY A 88 -4.96 6.31 13.00
CA GLY A 88 -3.66 6.87 12.58
C GLY A 88 -3.09 6.36 11.25
N ARG A 89 -3.81 5.48 10.53
CA ARG A 89 -3.47 5.02 9.17
C ARG A 89 -4.59 5.28 8.16
N GLY A 90 -5.61 6.06 8.52
CA GLY A 90 -6.70 6.39 7.62
C GLY A 90 -6.27 7.14 6.37
N HIS A 91 -5.25 7.99 6.48
CA HIS A 91 -4.65 8.72 5.35
C HIS A 91 -4.03 7.80 4.29
N GLU A 92 -3.73 6.53 4.65
CA GLU A 92 -3.26 5.50 3.71
C GLU A 92 -4.38 4.95 2.83
N THR A 93 -5.64 5.23 3.14
CA THR A 93 -6.81 4.66 2.46
C THR A 93 -7.50 5.65 1.54
N PRO A 94 -8.34 5.18 0.60
CA PRO A 94 -9.13 6.07 -0.24
C PRO A 94 -10.32 6.74 0.51
N GLY A 95 -10.50 6.48 1.81
CA GLY A 95 -11.52 7.11 2.64
C GLY A 95 -12.49 6.10 3.27
N GLU A 96 -13.66 6.59 3.65
CA GLU A 96 -14.68 5.84 4.41
C GLU A 96 -15.72 5.11 3.55
N ASP A 97 -15.73 5.35 2.23
CA ASP A 97 -16.77 4.82 1.33
C ASP A 97 -16.32 3.51 0.64
N PRO A 98 -17.05 2.39 0.81
CA PRO A 98 -16.68 1.11 0.19
C PRO A 98 -16.63 1.12 -1.33
N LYS A 99 -17.44 1.95 -2.00
CA LYS A 99 -17.49 2.05 -3.46
C LYS A 99 -16.29 2.79 -4.01
N LEU A 100 -15.90 3.93 -3.41
CA LEU A 100 -14.71 4.69 -3.76
C LEU A 100 -13.45 3.86 -3.52
N ASN A 101 -13.37 3.15 -2.39
CA ASN A 101 -12.24 2.29 -2.07
C ASN A 101 -12.11 1.14 -3.09
N GLY A 102 -13.23 0.53 -3.49
CA GLY A 102 -13.26 -0.48 -4.54
C GLY A 102 -12.85 0.07 -5.91
N ASP A 103 -13.34 1.25 -6.30
CA ASP A 103 -13.01 1.90 -7.56
C ASP A 103 -11.52 2.26 -7.65
N TYR A 104 -10.97 2.81 -6.57
CA TYR A 104 -9.53 3.04 -6.44
C TYR A 104 -8.74 1.73 -6.56
N ALA A 105 -9.16 0.68 -5.83
CA ALA A 105 -8.49 -0.61 -5.85
C ALA A 105 -8.44 -1.22 -7.27
N GLU A 106 -9.56 -1.22 -8.00
CA GLU A 106 -9.61 -1.72 -9.37
C GLU A 106 -8.65 -0.96 -10.30
N ASP A 107 -8.76 0.37 -10.32
CA ASP A 107 -8.02 1.19 -11.27
C ASP A 107 -6.52 1.21 -10.98
N PHE A 108 -6.14 1.37 -9.70
CA PHE A 108 -4.76 1.37 -9.27
C PHE A 108 -4.10 0.01 -9.51
N VAL A 109 -4.74 -1.09 -9.06
CA VAL A 109 -4.16 -2.44 -9.19
C VAL A 109 -4.01 -2.84 -10.65
N ARG A 110 -5.04 -2.65 -11.48
CA ARG A 110 -4.94 -3.00 -12.90
C ARG A 110 -3.85 -2.19 -13.60
N ALA A 111 -3.77 -0.90 -13.30
CA ALA A 111 -2.77 -0.05 -13.92
C ALA A 111 -1.36 -0.38 -13.44
N PHE A 112 -1.16 -0.68 -12.15
CA PHE A 112 0.13 -1.06 -11.59
C PHE A 112 0.64 -2.40 -12.12
N GLN A 113 -0.21 -3.43 -12.09
CA GLN A 113 0.20 -4.80 -12.37
C GLN A 113 0.39 -5.10 -13.85
N ASN A 114 -0.30 -4.41 -14.76
CA ASN A 114 -0.27 -4.74 -16.19
C ASN A 114 0.60 -3.77 -16.98
N ASP A 115 1.23 -4.26 -18.04
CA ASP A 115 1.97 -3.45 -19.00
C ASP A 115 1.51 -3.78 -20.43
N PRO A 116 1.12 -2.79 -21.25
CA PRO A 116 0.70 -3.05 -22.63
C PRO A 116 1.77 -3.70 -23.50
N SER A 117 3.06 -3.55 -23.16
CA SER A 117 4.15 -4.15 -23.94
C SER A 117 4.36 -5.64 -23.67
N ASP A 118 3.75 -6.19 -22.62
CA ASP A 118 3.72 -7.63 -22.37
C ASP A 118 2.41 -8.03 -21.69
N PRO A 119 1.35 -8.34 -22.46
CA PRO A 119 0.06 -8.73 -21.91
C PRO A 119 0.08 -10.13 -21.26
N THR A 120 1.18 -10.89 -21.40
CA THR A 120 1.30 -12.26 -20.89
C THR A 120 1.96 -12.32 -19.50
N ARG A 121 2.46 -11.18 -19.02
CA ARG A 121 3.16 -11.05 -17.74
C ARG A 121 2.61 -9.87 -16.94
N LEU A 122 2.82 -9.93 -15.64
CA LEU A 122 2.63 -8.81 -14.73
C LEU A 122 3.92 -7.98 -14.67
N ARG A 123 3.78 -6.66 -14.69
CA ARG A 123 4.88 -5.73 -14.43
C ARG A 123 5.38 -5.84 -12.99
N GLY A 124 4.45 -5.96 -12.05
CA GLY A 124 4.67 -6.19 -10.63
C GLY A 124 3.42 -6.76 -9.98
N SER A 125 3.58 -7.39 -8.81
CA SER A 125 2.48 -7.92 -8.00
C SER A 125 2.02 -6.89 -6.98
N ALA A 126 0.76 -6.47 -7.05
CA ALA A 126 0.13 -5.64 -6.02
C ALA A 126 -0.48 -6.52 -4.92
N THR A 127 -0.67 -5.94 -3.73
CA THR A 127 -1.30 -6.60 -2.58
C THR A 127 -2.36 -5.69 -1.96
N CYS A 128 -3.63 -6.02 -2.13
CA CYS A 128 -4.69 -5.32 -1.41
C CYS A 128 -4.64 -5.69 0.08
N LYS A 129 -4.50 -4.68 0.93
CA LYS A 129 -4.36 -4.84 2.39
C LYS A 129 -5.33 -3.94 3.16
N HIS A 130 -5.72 -4.28 4.38
CA HIS A 130 -5.45 -5.50 5.17
C HIS A 130 -6.78 -6.24 5.39
N ILE A 131 -6.94 -7.46 4.86
CA ILE A 131 -8.20 -8.19 4.88
C ILE A 131 -8.39 -8.91 6.24
N SER A 132 -9.40 -8.60 7.06
CA SER A 132 -10.43 -7.54 6.90
C SER A 132 -10.75 -6.88 8.26
N ALA A 133 -11.63 -5.88 8.22
CA ALA A 133 -12.11 -5.12 9.39
C ALA A 133 -10.99 -4.52 10.28
N TYR A 134 -9.84 -4.21 9.66
CA TYR A 134 -8.74 -3.51 10.29
C TYR A 134 -8.88 -2.00 10.02
N SER A 135 -9.16 -1.23 11.07
CA SER A 135 -9.31 0.23 10.99
C SER A 135 -9.02 0.93 12.32
N ILE A 136 -8.14 0.35 13.16
CA ILE A 136 -7.74 0.93 14.45
C ILE A 136 -6.28 0.54 14.76
N GLU A 137 -5.51 1.49 15.31
CA GLU A 137 -4.11 1.23 15.70
C GLU A 137 -3.98 0.78 17.16
N THR A 138 -4.78 1.37 18.06
CA THR A 138 -4.80 1.00 19.47
C THR A 138 -5.17 -0.47 19.61
N ASN A 139 -4.33 -1.24 20.31
CA ASN A 139 -4.49 -2.69 20.48
C ASN A 139 -4.58 -3.50 19.18
N ARG A 140 -4.08 -2.99 18.04
CA ARG A 140 -4.20 -3.64 16.71
C ARG A 140 -3.75 -5.11 16.67
N PHE A 141 -2.82 -5.52 17.55
CA PHE A 141 -2.30 -6.88 17.61
C PHE A 141 -3.13 -7.86 18.45
N THR A 142 -4.12 -7.36 19.20
CA THR A 142 -4.98 -8.16 20.10
C THR A 142 -6.47 -7.89 19.87
N GLU A 143 -6.81 -6.92 19.01
CA GLU A 143 -8.19 -6.50 18.79
C GLU A 143 -9.05 -7.63 18.21
N ASN A 144 -10.28 -7.74 18.73
CA ASN A 144 -11.27 -8.69 18.24
C ASN A 144 -12.52 -7.94 17.80
N ALA A 145 -12.51 -7.50 16.55
CA ALA A 145 -13.58 -6.72 15.96
C ALA A 145 -14.90 -7.51 15.99
N LYS A 146 -15.93 -6.90 16.59
CA LYS A 146 -17.30 -7.42 16.59
C LYS A 146 -18.04 -6.82 15.42
N VAL A 147 -18.22 -7.61 14.36
CA VAL A 147 -18.75 -7.15 13.07
C VAL A 147 -19.92 -8.04 12.70
N THR A 148 -21.08 -7.46 12.42
CA THR A 148 -22.22 -8.24 11.96
C THR A 148 -21.92 -8.82 10.57
N LYS A 149 -22.58 -9.92 10.18
CA LYS A 149 -22.44 -10.42 8.80
C LYS A 149 -22.81 -9.34 7.77
N ARG A 150 -23.82 -8.53 8.09
CA ARG A 150 -24.25 -7.42 7.23
C ARG A 150 -23.12 -6.42 7.02
N ASP A 151 -22.56 -5.86 8.09
CA ASP A 151 -21.48 -4.86 7.97
C ASP A 151 -20.23 -5.44 7.31
N LEU A 152 -19.93 -6.72 7.58
CA LEU A 152 -18.81 -7.40 6.95
C LEU A 152 -18.97 -7.40 5.42
N HIS A 153 -20.17 -7.75 4.92
CA HIS A 153 -20.44 -7.86 3.49
C HIS A 153 -20.86 -6.55 2.81
N GLU A 154 -21.42 -5.57 3.52
CA GLU A 154 -21.86 -4.28 2.97
C GLU A 154 -20.77 -3.19 3.10
N THR A 155 -19.81 -3.32 4.02
CA THR A 155 -18.83 -2.27 4.32
C THR A 155 -17.38 -2.74 4.19
N TYR A 156 -16.99 -3.84 4.85
CA TYR A 156 -15.57 -4.19 5.00
C TYR A 156 -14.99 -5.06 3.87
N LEU A 157 -15.81 -5.89 3.22
CA LEU A 157 -15.41 -6.77 2.13
C LEU A 157 -15.58 -6.21 0.71
N PRO A 158 -16.51 -5.29 0.38
CA PRO A 158 -16.76 -4.87 -1.00
C PRO A 158 -15.52 -4.41 -1.76
N ALA A 159 -14.65 -3.61 -1.12
CA ALA A 159 -13.42 -3.14 -1.77
C ALA A 159 -12.45 -4.30 -2.09
N PHE A 160 -12.35 -5.30 -1.21
CA PHE A 160 -11.54 -6.50 -1.46
C PHE A 160 -12.16 -7.40 -2.55
N GLU A 161 -13.49 -7.54 -2.58
CA GLU A 161 -14.17 -8.27 -3.64
C GLU A 161 -13.89 -7.63 -5.01
N VAL A 162 -13.99 -6.30 -5.10
CA VAL A 162 -13.65 -5.55 -6.32
C VAL A 162 -12.17 -5.74 -6.67
N CYS A 163 -11.27 -5.62 -5.69
CA CYS A 163 -9.83 -5.81 -5.90
C CYS A 163 -9.49 -7.22 -6.47
N VAL A 164 -10.17 -8.26 -6.00
CA VAL A 164 -10.00 -9.64 -6.51
C VAL A 164 -10.67 -9.81 -7.87
N LYS A 165 -11.98 -9.56 -7.97
CA LYS A 165 -12.78 -9.96 -9.15
C LYS A 165 -12.52 -9.06 -10.36
N ARG A 166 -12.36 -7.76 -10.14
CA ARG A 166 -12.18 -6.74 -11.19
C ARG A 166 -10.74 -6.26 -11.28
N GLY A 167 -10.12 -5.98 -10.13
CA GLY A 167 -8.71 -5.59 -10.04
C GLY A 167 -7.76 -6.70 -10.48
N LYS A 168 -8.16 -7.97 -10.34
CA LYS A 168 -7.33 -9.17 -10.60
C LYS A 168 -6.01 -9.10 -9.83
N VAL A 169 -6.06 -8.63 -8.59
CA VAL A 169 -4.90 -8.51 -7.72
C VAL A 169 -4.17 -9.85 -7.59
N SER A 170 -2.85 -9.84 -7.60
CA SER A 170 -2.02 -11.05 -7.48
C SER A 170 -1.63 -11.37 -6.04
N SER A 171 -1.98 -10.51 -5.08
CA SER A 171 -1.75 -10.74 -3.67
C SER A 171 -2.81 -10.11 -2.76
N LEU A 172 -3.00 -10.71 -1.58
CA LEU A 172 -3.77 -10.13 -0.47
C LEU A 172 -2.96 -10.23 0.83
N MET A 173 -3.21 -9.32 1.76
CA MET A 173 -2.57 -9.36 3.09
C MET A 173 -3.62 -9.52 4.18
N CYS A 174 -3.57 -10.61 4.94
CA CYS A 174 -4.43 -10.80 6.11
C CYS A 174 -3.98 -9.90 7.27
N SER A 175 -4.95 -9.30 7.96
CA SER A 175 -4.70 -8.31 9.01
C SER A 175 -4.25 -8.93 10.34
N TYR A 176 -3.81 -8.06 11.26
CA TYR A 176 -3.46 -8.43 12.64
C TYR A 176 -4.65 -8.89 13.49
N ASN A 177 -5.80 -8.21 13.37
CA ASN A 177 -6.92 -8.38 14.28
C ASN A 177 -7.67 -9.71 14.07
N ALA A 178 -8.45 -10.10 15.07
CA ALA A 178 -9.51 -11.08 14.92
C ALA A 178 -10.83 -10.43 14.50
N ILE A 179 -11.70 -11.22 13.88
CA ILE A 179 -13.08 -10.89 13.55
C ILE A 179 -13.97 -11.93 14.21
N ASN A 180 -14.85 -11.51 15.11
CA ASN A 180 -15.79 -12.39 15.82
C ASN A 180 -15.11 -13.63 16.46
N GLY A 181 -13.90 -13.46 16.99
CA GLY A 181 -13.12 -14.52 17.66
C GLY A 181 -12.13 -15.28 16.78
N VAL A 182 -12.08 -15.03 15.47
CA VAL A 182 -11.17 -15.73 14.55
C VAL A 182 -10.09 -14.76 14.04
N PRO A 183 -8.79 -14.96 14.35
CA PRO A 183 -7.70 -14.16 13.78
C PRO A 183 -7.73 -14.17 12.25
N SER A 184 -7.55 -13.01 11.61
CA SER A 184 -7.73 -12.90 10.15
C SER A 184 -6.83 -13.85 9.36
N CYS A 185 -5.56 -14.03 9.76
CA CYS A 185 -4.64 -14.96 9.12
C CYS A 185 -4.92 -16.46 9.40
N ALA A 186 -5.83 -16.78 10.31
CA ALA A 186 -6.32 -18.15 10.55
C ALA A 186 -7.79 -18.34 10.10
N ASN A 187 -8.39 -17.32 9.46
CA ASN A 187 -9.79 -17.32 9.10
C ASN A 187 -10.01 -18.04 7.76
N LYS A 188 -10.09 -19.37 7.81
CA LYS A 188 -10.33 -20.23 6.64
C LYS A 188 -11.65 -19.91 5.91
N GLU A 189 -12.70 -19.55 6.65
CA GLU A 189 -13.98 -19.21 6.01
C GLU A 189 -13.83 -17.97 5.11
N MET A 190 -13.12 -16.95 5.59
CA MET A 190 -12.86 -15.73 4.82
C MET A 190 -11.83 -15.97 3.69
N LEU A 191 -10.66 -16.52 4.00
CA LEU A 191 -9.53 -16.54 3.06
C LEU A 191 -9.64 -17.68 2.03
N ASP A 192 -10.09 -18.87 2.43
CA ASP A 192 -10.22 -20.01 1.53
C ASP A 192 -11.62 -20.05 0.89
N ASN A 193 -12.68 -20.13 1.70
CA ASN A 193 -14.02 -20.35 1.18
C ASN A 193 -14.59 -19.14 0.44
N LEU A 194 -14.44 -17.93 0.98
CA LEU A 194 -14.92 -16.71 0.30
C LEU A 194 -13.93 -16.21 -0.74
N VAL A 195 -12.71 -15.84 -0.33
CA VAL A 195 -11.74 -15.16 -1.20
C VAL A 195 -11.25 -16.06 -2.33
N ARG A 196 -10.74 -17.27 -2.04
CA ARG A 196 -10.24 -18.16 -3.09
C ARG A 196 -11.36 -18.79 -3.90
N LYS A 197 -12.32 -19.46 -3.25
CA LYS A 197 -13.33 -20.27 -3.95
C LYS A 197 -14.47 -19.44 -4.54
N GLN A 198 -15.06 -18.52 -3.77
CA GLN A 198 -16.22 -17.75 -4.27
C GLN A 198 -15.81 -16.56 -5.14
N TRP A 199 -14.78 -15.81 -4.77
CA TRP A 199 -14.31 -14.66 -5.57
C TRP A 199 -13.33 -15.05 -6.68
N GLY A 200 -12.77 -16.27 -6.64
CA GLY A 200 -11.83 -16.75 -7.66
C GLY A 200 -10.44 -16.12 -7.56
N PHE A 201 -9.93 -15.91 -6.35
CA PHE A 201 -8.59 -15.37 -6.14
C PHE A 201 -7.50 -16.36 -6.57
N GLU A 202 -6.61 -15.93 -7.47
CA GLU A 202 -5.56 -16.75 -8.09
C GLU A 202 -4.12 -16.33 -7.72
N GLY A 203 -3.99 -15.50 -6.69
CA GLY A 203 -2.70 -15.00 -6.20
C GLY A 203 -2.22 -15.71 -4.94
N TYR A 204 -1.30 -15.05 -4.23
CA TYR A 204 -0.84 -15.50 -2.91
C TYR A 204 -1.38 -14.62 -1.77
N ILE A 205 -1.45 -15.14 -0.55
CA ILE A 205 -1.84 -14.40 0.65
C ILE A 205 -0.64 -14.30 1.59
N THR A 206 -0.31 -13.10 2.01
CA THR A 206 0.71 -12.83 3.04
C THR A 206 0.07 -12.50 4.38
N GLY A 207 0.71 -12.90 5.47
CA GLY A 207 0.50 -12.25 6.76
C GLY A 207 0.99 -10.81 6.74
N ASP A 208 0.28 -9.92 7.43
CA ASP A 208 0.90 -8.68 7.91
C ASP A 208 2.06 -9.03 8.87
N CYS A 209 3.00 -8.11 9.07
CA CYS A 209 4.28 -8.42 9.68
C CYS A 209 4.16 -8.76 11.17
N GLY A 210 4.29 -10.05 11.48
CA GLY A 210 4.04 -10.63 12.81
C GLY A 210 2.62 -11.16 13.03
N ALA A 211 1.68 -10.98 12.09
CA ALA A 211 0.28 -11.39 12.26
C ALA A 211 0.14 -12.89 12.51
N VAL A 212 0.90 -13.72 11.78
CA VAL A 212 0.91 -15.18 11.98
C VAL A 212 1.39 -15.54 13.39
N GLN A 213 2.43 -14.87 13.89
CA GLN A 213 2.90 -15.07 15.27
C GLN A 213 1.83 -14.68 16.29
N TYR A 214 1.08 -13.60 16.06
CA TYR A 214 0.06 -13.14 16.98
C TYR A 214 -1.15 -14.07 17.08
N VAL A 215 -1.46 -14.88 16.04
CA VAL A 215 -2.44 -15.98 16.13
C VAL A 215 -2.12 -16.89 17.33
N TRP A 216 -0.84 -17.24 17.50
CA TRP A 216 -0.37 -18.06 18.61
C TRP A 216 -0.16 -17.24 19.90
N GLU A 217 0.65 -16.18 19.83
CA GLU A 217 1.16 -15.50 21.02
C GLU A 217 0.11 -14.63 21.71
N LYS A 218 -0.69 -13.90 20.92
CA LYS A 218 -1.61 -12.87 21.42
C LYS A 218 -3.03 -13.40 21.53
N PHE A 219 -3.53 -14.02 20.47
CA PHE A 219 -4.90 -14.56 20.44
C PHE A 219 -5.02 -15.93 21.12
N LYS A 220 -3.91 -16.65 21.30
CA LYS A 220 -3.90 -18.04 21.82
C LYS A 220 -4.98 -18.88 21.13
N TYR A 221 -5.09 -18.72 19.82
CA TYR A 221 -6.22 -19.22 19.05
C TYR A 221 -6.40 -20.73 19.26
N LEU A 222 -7.60 -21.12 19.69
CA LEU A 222 -7.98 -22.50 20.01
C LEU A 222 -7.08 -23.21 21.06
N GLY A 223 -6.24 -22.48 21.79
CA GLY A 223 -5.23 -23.08 22.68
C GLY A 223 -4.17 -23.90 21.95
N HIS A 224 -4.02 -23.72 20.63
CA HIS A 224 -3.13 -24.49 19.79
C HIS A 224 -1.65 -24.17 20.04
N ASN A 225 -0.80 -25.18 19.93
CA ASN A 225 0.66 -25.00 19.93
C ASN A 225 1.15 -24.42 18.59
N LYS A 226 2.46 -24.16 18.45
CA LYS A 226 3.02 -23.51 17.24
C LYS A 226 2.83 -24.33 15.97
N SER A 227 2.95 -25.66 16.04
CA SER A 227 2.72 -26.57 14.91
C SER A 227 1.25 -26.56 14.47
N GLN A 228 0.33 -26.61 15.43
CA GLN A 228 -1.11 -26.54 15.18
C GLN A 228 -1.51 -25.17 14.59
N VAL A 229 -0.97 -24.06 15.07
CA VAL A 229 -1.18 -22.74 14.48
C VAL A 229 -0.60 -22.64 13.06
N SER A 230 0.57 -23.26 12.81
CA SER A 230 1.13 -23.33 11.46
C SER A 230 0.17 -24.07 10.51
N ASN A 231 -0.46 -25.15 10.98
CA ASN A 231 -1.53 -25.83 10.24
C ASN A 231 -2.76 -24.95 10.04
N ASP A 232 -3.21 -24.20 11.06
CA ASP A 232 -4.40 -23.32 10.95
C ASP A 232 -4.21 -22.25 9.87
N VAL A 233 -3.07 -21.57 9.84
CA VAL A 233 -2.82 -20.50 8.86
C VAL A 233 -2.61 -21.03 7.44
N LEU A 234 -1.93 -22.18 7.29
CA LEU A 234 -1.77 -22.84 5.98
C LEU A 234 -3.11 -23.38 5.45
N ARG A 235 -3.97 -23.93 6.33
CA ARG A 235 -5.35 -24.33 5.97
C ARG A 235 -6.24 -23.14 5.64
N ALA A 236 -5.96 -21.97 6.22
CA ALA A 236 -6.57 -20.70 5.84
C ALA A 236 -5.94 -20.10 4.58
N THR A 237 -4.95 -20.78 3.97
CA THR A 237 -4.30 -20.43 2.70
C THR A 237 -3.44 -19.16 2.76
N VAL A 238 -2.88 -18.86 3.94
CA VAL A 238 -1.76 -17.92 4.07
C VAL A 238 -0.50 -18.60 3.54
N ASP A 239 0.03 -18.09 2.44
CA ASP A 239 1.12 -18.73 1.71
C ASP A 239 2.50 -18.26 2.22
N ILE A 240 2.58 -17.04 2.77
CA ILE A 240 3.82 -16.47 3.28
C ILE A 240 3.63 -15.71 4.58
N ASP A 241 4.58 -15.88 5.48
CA ASP A 241 4.69 -15.18 6.76
C ASP A 241 5.63 -13.97 6.59
N CYS A 242 5.10 -12.74 6.73
CA CYS A 242 5.96 -11.60 7.01
C CYS A 242 6.45 -11.72 8.46
N GLY A 243 7.51 -12.50 8.66
CA GLY A 243 7.96 -12.79 10.01
C GLY A 243 8.86 -14.00 10.06
N ALA A 244 9.03 -14.50 11.27
CA ALA A 244 9.88 -15.65 11.56
C ALA A 244 9.10 -16.76 12.28
N PHE A 245 7.78 -16.81 12.16
CA PHE A 245 6.96 -17.82 12.82
C PHE A 245 6.90 -19.11 12.00
N LEU A 246 6.53 -19.05 10.73
CA LEU A 246 6.35 -20.28 9.94
C LEU A 246 7.68 -21.00 9.71
N LYS A 247 8.75 -20.26 9.40
CA LYS A 247 10.06 -20.82 9.03
C LYS A 247 10.63 -21.84 10.05
N PRO A 248 10.70 -21.56 11.37
CA PRO A 248 11.20 -22.53 12.34
C PRO A 248 10.18 -23.61 12.72
N ASN A 249 8.87 -23.37 12.57
CA ASN A 249 7.83 -24.27 13.09
C ASN A 249 7.25 -25.23 12.04
N ILE A 250 7.35 -24.92 10.74
CA ILE A 250 6.80 -25.78 9.68
C ILE A 250 7.53 -27.12 9.58
N VAL A 251 8.85 -27.16 9.75
CA VAL A 251 9.64 -28.38 9.56
C VAL A 251 9.19 -29.46 10.55
N GLU A 252 9.21 -29.13 11.84
CA GLU A 252 8.73 -30.04 12.90
C GLU A 252 7.25 -30.39 12.70
N ALA A 253 6.41 -29.43 12.32
CA ALA A 253 4.99 -29.66 12.11
C ALA A 253 4.71 -30.66 10.97
N VAL A 254 5.52 -30.65 9.91
CA VAL A 254 5.42 -31.63 8.81
C VAL A 254 5.99 -32.99 9.25
N GLU A 255 7.16 -33.01 9.89
CA GLU A 255 7.80 -34.25 10.36
C GLU A 255 6.93 -35.03 11.37
N THR A 256 6.19 -34.30 12.19
CA THR A 256 5.25 -34.87 13.19
C THR A 256 3.85 -35.14 12.63
N GLY A 257 3.58 -34.80 11.36
CA GLY A 257 2.29 -35.01 10.70
C GLY A 257 1.17 -34.05 11.13
N VAL A 258 1.48 -32.99 11.89
CA VAL A 258 0.52 -31.94 12.27
C VAL A 258 0.14 -31.07 11.07
N VAL A 259 1.09 -30.81 10.18
CA VAL A 259 0.88 -30.14 8.89
C VAL A 259 1.05 -31.17 7.78
N ASP A 260 0.02 -31.32 6.95
CA ASP A 260 0.16 -32.05 5.68
C ASP A 260 1.12 -31.28 4.76
N VAL A 261 2.19 -31.94 4.30
CA VAL A 261 3.18 -31.37 3.38
C VAL A 261 2.53 -30.77 2.13
N LYS A 262 1.37 -31.30 1.70
CA LYS A 262 0.60 -30.74 0.59
C LYS A 262 0.22 -29.28 0.81
N LEU A 263 -0.07 -28.87 2.05
CA LEU A 263 -0.39 -27.47 2.35
C LEU A 263 0.81 -26.53 2.13
N VAL A 264 2.02 -27.04 2.40
CA VAL A 264 3.27 -26.32 2.13
C VAL A 264 3.51 -26.25 0.61
N ASP A 265 3.28 -27.35 -0.10
CA ASP A 265 3.40 -27.39 -1.56
C ASP A 265 2.40 -26.45 -2.24
N ASP A 266 1.14 -26.38 -1.76
CA ASP A 266 0.11 -25.47 -2.25
C ASP A 266 0.52 -24.00 -2.04
N ALA A 267 1.07 -23.67 -0.86
CA ALA A 267 1.59 -22.34 -0.55
C ALA A 267 2.74 -21.96 -1.48
N LEU A 268 3.72 -22.85 -1.64
CA LEU A 268 4.84 -22.66 -2.57
C LEU A 268 4.35 -22.51 -4.01
N PHE A 269 3.38 -23.32 -4.44
CA PHE A 269 2.80 -23.23 -5.78
C PHE A 269 2.21 -21.85 -6.04
N ASN A 270 1.43 -21.29 -5.10
CA ASN A 270 0.86 -19.94 -5.24
C ASN A 270 1.95 -18.87 -5.34
N LEU A 271 2.99 -18.97 -4.51
CA LEU A 271 4.14 -18.05 -4.52
C LEU A 271 4.89 -18.11 -5.86
N PHE A 272 5.26 -19.31 -6.32
CA PHE A 272 5.97 -19.49 -7.58
C PHE A 272 5.09 -19.13 -8.80
N LYS A 273 3.78 -19.39 -8.75
CA LYS A 273 2.83 -18.96 -9.80
C LYS A 273 2.90 -17.45 -9.99
N VAL A 274 2.94 -16.67 -8.91
CA VAL A 274 3.07 -15.20 -9.01
C VAL A 274 4.46 -14.79 -9.49
N GLN A 275 5.53 -15.43 -9.02
CA GLN A 275 6.90 -15.16 -9.50
C GLN A 275 7.08 -15.46 -11.00
N LEU A 276 6.44 -16.51 -11.52
CA LEU A 276 6.38 -16.82 -12.95
C LEU A 276 5.58 -15.75 -13.70
N ARG A 277 4.43 -15.34 -13.18
CA ARG A 277 3.61 -14.27 -13.79
C ARG A 277 4.35 -12.94 -13.90
N VAL A 278 5.23 -12.58 -12.96
CA VAL A 278 6.04 -11.35 -13.05
C VAL A 278 7.31 -11.51 -13.92
N GLY A 279 7.54 -12.70 -14.47
CA GLY A 279 8.67 -13.01 -15.36
C GLY A 279 10.01 -13.13 -14.63
N LEU A 280 10.02 -13.50 -13.34
CA LEU A 280 11.25 -13.58 -12.54
C LEU A 280 12.27 -14.58 -13.10
N TYR A 281 11.79 -15.64 -13.75
CA TYR A 281 12.60 -16.75 -14.28
C TYR A 281 12.79 -16.73 -15.80
N ASP A 282 12.18 -15.76 -16.50
CA ASP A 282 12.32 -15.64 -17.95
C ASP A 282 13.71 -15.07 -18.30
N PRO A 283 14.34 -15.48 -19.42
CA PRO A 283 15.61 -14.89 -19.86
C PRO A 283 15.53 -13.37 -20.03
N MET A 284 16.50 -12.62 -19.51
CA MET A 284 16.43 -11.16 -19.51
C MET A 284 16.28 -10.55 -20.91
N HIS A 285 16.98 -11.08 -21.91
CA HIS A 285 17.03 -10.52 -23.26
C HIS A 285 15.73 -10.63 -24.06
N ILE A 286 14.75 -11.42 -23.59
CA ILE A 286 13.45 -11.59 -24.25
C ILE A 286 12.31 -10.87 -23.54
N GLN A 287 12.55 -10.27 -22.37
CA GLN A 287 11.51 -9.63 -21.57
C GLN A 287 11.28 -8.17 -22.03
N PRO A 288 10.11 -7.79 -22.59
CA PRO A 288 9.87 -6.43 -23.09
C PRO A 288 10.03 -5.35 -22.02
N MET A 289 9.63 -5.66 -20.78
CA MET A 289 9.70 -4.74 -19.64
C MET A 289 11.13 -4.50 -19.12
N ARG A 290 12.16 -5.12 -19.70
CA ARG A 290 13.58 -4.78 -19.43
C ARG A 290 14.00 -3.45 -20.05
N LYS A 291 13.16 -2.86 -20.91
CA LYS A 291 13.35 -1.51 -21.46
C LYS A 291 13.34 -0.40 -20.39
N TYR A 292 12.66 -0.63 -19.25
CA TYR A 292 12.56 0.37 -18.18
C TYR A 292 13.87 0.46 -17.39
N THR A 293 14.39 1.66 -17.25
CA THR A 293 15.68 1.99 -16.64
C THR A 293 15.51 3.08 -15.58
N MET A 294 16.58 3.40 -14.85
CA MET A 294 16.57 4.51 -13.89
C MET A 294 16.28 5.89 -14.51
N LYS A 295 16.27 6.03 -15.85
CA LYS A 295 15.83 7.26 -16.53
C LYS A 295 14.31 7.43 -16.53
N ASP A 296 13.57 6.34 -16.35
CA ASP A 296 12.10 6.29 -16.27
C ASP A 296 11.58 6.53 -14.84
N VAL A 297 12.48 6.82 -13.90
CA VAL A 297 12.19 7.13 -12.50
C VAL A 297 12.27 8.63 -12.28
N ASP A 298 11.23 9.17 -11.64
CA ASP A 298 11.12 10.59 -11.32
C ASP A 298 11.26 11.51 -12.54
N THR A 299 10.56 11.13 -13.60
CA THR A 299 10.52 11.86 -14.86
C THR A 299 9.77 13.20 -14.70
N PRO A 300 10.02 14.19 -15.57
CA PRO A 300 9.19 15.40 -15.62
C PRO A 300 7.69 15.11 -15.69
N GLU A 301 7.29 14.06 -16.42
CA GLU A 301 5.90 13.63 -16.58
C GLU A 301 5.32 13.08 -15.27
N HIS A 302 6.08 12.25 -14.54
CA HIS A 302 5.63 11.71 -13.25
C HIS A 302 5.52 12.82 -12.20
N LYS A 303 6.48 13.75 -12.15
CA LYS A 303 6.41 14.93 -11.28
C LYS A 303 5.24 15.84 -11.61
N HIS A 304 4.97 16.04 -12.90
CA HIS A 304 3.80 16.80 -13.34
C HIS A 304 2.51 16.10 -12.91
N LEU A 305 2.42 14.78 -13.03
CA LEU A 305 1.27 14.00 -12.55
C LEU A 305 1.10 14.11 -11.03
N ALA A 306 2.17 14.07 -10.24
CA ALA A 306 2.11 14.27 -8.80
C ALA A 306 1.57 15.67 -8.44
N LEU A 307 2.06 16.71 -9.13
CA LEU A 307 1.57 18.09 -8.98
C LEU A 307 0.10 18.23 -9.37
N GLU A 308 -0.31 17.63 -10.49
CA GLU A 308 -1.70 17.68 -10.97
C GLU A 308 -2.64 16.94 -10.03
N THR A 309 -2.20 15.81 -9.49
CA THR A 309 -2.93 15.07 -8.46
C THR A 309 -3.11 15.92 -7.20
N ALA A 310 -2.07 16.61 -6.75
CA ALA A 310 -2.16 17.52 -5.61
C ALA A 310 -3.16 18.65 -5.89
N ARG A 311 -3.13 19.27 -7.07
CA ARG A 311 -4.06 20.35 -7.47
C ARG A 311 -5.52 19.90 -7.46
N GLN A 312 -5.80 18.71 -7.99
CA GLN A 312 -7.16 18.17 -8.02
C GLN A 312 -7.64 17.65 -6.66
N GLY A 313 -6.72 17.31 -5.74
CA GLY A 313 -7.03 16.78 -4.41
C GLY A 313 -7.31 17.85 -3.34
N VAL A 314 -7.04 19.13 -3.62
CA VAL A 314 -7.34 20.23 -2.68
C VAL A 314 -8.84 20.48 -2.62
N VAL A 315 -9.40 20.47 -1.41
CA VAL A 315 -10.84 20.71 -1.16
C VAL A 315 -11.05 22.11 -0.60
N LEU A 316 -11.82 22.93 -1.33
CA LEU A 316 -12.25 24.25 -0.83
C LEU A 316 -13.48 24.08 0.08
N LEU A 317 -13.25 24.01 1.39
CA LEU A 317 -14.33 23.83 2.37
C LEU A 317 -15.16 25.09 2.62
N LYS A 318 -14.53 26.27 2.60
CA LYS A 318 -15.18 27.55 2.89
C LYS A 318 -14.52 28.67 2.08
N ASN A 319 -15.35 29.49 1.43
CA ASN A 319 -14.92 30.72 0.76
C ASN A 319 -15.97 31.81 0.99
N THR A 320 -15.72 32.70 1.94
CA THR A 320 -16.63 33.79 2.29
C THR A 320 -16.18 35.09 1.64
N HIS A 321 -17.13 35.92 1.19
CA HIS A 321 -16.86 37.25 0.61
C HIS A 321 -15.93 37.25 -0.62
N GLY A 322 -15.78 36.11 -1.31
CA GLY A 322 -14.92 36.02 -2.49
C GLY A 322 -13.43 36.20 -2.19
N THR A 323 -12.98 35.86 -0.97
CA THR A 323 -11.56 35.96 -0.58
C THR A 323 -10.64 35.17 -1.51
N LEU A 324 -11.09 34.00 -1.98
CA LEU A 324 -10.39 33.21 -3.00
C LEU A 324 -11.14 33.26 -4.35
N PRO A 325 -10.43 33.30 -5.49
CA PRO A 325 -8.97 33.33 -5.60
C PRO A 325 -8.39 34.70 -5.24
N VAL A 326 -7.19 34.70 -4.64
CA VAL A 326 -6.47 35.94 -4.33
C VAL A 326 -6.12 36.65 -5.63
N GLN A 327 -6.60 37.88 -5.82
CA GLN A 327 -6.33 38.65 -7.03
C GLN A 327 -4.88 39.15 -7.06
N SER A 328 -4.06 38.48 -7.87
CA SER A 328 -2.61 38.70 -7.97
C SER A 328 -2.23 40.13 -8.33
N ASP A 329 -3.02 40.79 -9.18
CA ASP A 329 -2.73 42.13 -9.67
C ASP A 329 -2.86 43.18 -8.56
N THR A 330 -3.83 43.00 -7.66
CA THR A 330 -4.02 43.91 -6.52
C THR A 330 -2.87 43.78 -5.52
N LEU A 331 -2.45 42.54 -5.21
CA LEU A 331 -1.30 42.32 -4.32
C LEU A 331 0.01 42.83 -4.92
N ARG A 332 0.25 42.60 -6.21
CA ARG A 332 1.47 43.06 -6.90
C ARG A 332 1.52 44.58 -7.05
N LYS A 333 0.37 45.25 -7.28
CA LYS A 333 0.28 46.71 -7.45
C LYS A 333 0.37 47.48 -6.12
N GLN A 334 0.00 46.87 -4.99
CA GLN A 334 -0.09 47.56 -3.70
C GLN A 334 1.09 47.28 -2.73
N GLU A 335 2.22 46.76 -3.24
CA GLU A 335 3.31 46.24 -2.38
C GLU A 335 2.81 45.19 -1.36
N GLY A 336 1.72 44.50 -1.69
CA GLY A 336 1.02 43.59 -0.80
C GLY A 336 1.96 42.50 -0.30
N ARG A 337 1.91 42.25 1.01
CA ARG A 337 2.68 41.19 1.67
C ARG A 337 1.78 39.99 1.91
N ILE A 338 2.25 38.80 1.55
CA ILE A 338 1.63 37.54 2.01
C ILE A 338 2.33 37.11 3.30
N VAL A 339 1.55 36.87 4.34
CA VAL A 339 2.05 36.32 5.60
C VAL A 339 1.50 34.91 5.77
N LEU A 340 2.39 33.94 5.88
CA LEU A 340 2.06 32.54 6.12
C LEU A 340 2.30 32.23 7.59
N VAL A 341 1.26 31.82 8.30
CA VAL A 341 1.33 31.53 9.74
C VAL A 341 0.85 30.11 9.98
N GLY A 342 1.63 29.34 10.75
CA GLY A 342 1.23 28.02 11.26
C GLY A 342 2.27 26.93 11.01
N PRO A 343 2.17 25.82 11.76
CA PRO A 343 3.20 24.79 11.80
C PRO A 343 3.36 24.01 10.49
N MET A 344 2.40 24.12 9.57
CA MET A 344 2.43 23.45 8.27
C MET A 344 3.07 24.29 7.16
N ALA A 345 3.28 25.60 7.37
CA ALA A 345 3.71 26.51 6.30
C ALA A 345 5.05 26.08 5.67
N ASN A 346 6.01 25.66 6.50
CA ASN A 346 7.33 25.23 6.04
C ASN A 346 7.65 23.76 6.40
N ASN A 347 6.63 22.94 6.65
CA ASN A 347 6.81 21.54 7.07
C ASN A 347 6.79 20.59 5.86
N VAL A 348 7.96 20.38 5.27
CA VAL A 348 8.12 19.46 4.12
C VAL A 348 7.95 17.99 4.50
N GLU A 349 8.26 17.62 5.76
CA GLU A 349 8.13 16.23 6.24
C GLU A 349 6.67 15.79 6.28
N ALA A 350 5.77 16.69 6.65
CA ALA A 350 4.34 16.38 6.67
C ALA A 350 3.78 16.04 5.27
N PHE A 351 4.39 16.55 4.19
CA PHE A 351 3.97 16.21 2.82
C PHE A 351 4.43 14.82 2.37
N ARG A 352 5.37 14.19 3.07
CA ARG A 352 5.81 12.83 2.79
C ARG A 352 4.79 11.77 3.26
N ALA A 353 3.90 12.13 4.20
CA ALA A 353 3.01 11.20 4.89
C ALA A 353 3.78 10.02 5.54
N ASN A 354 3.34 8.77 5.36
CA ASN A 354 4.08 7.56 5.75
C ASN A 354 4.24 6.62 4.55
N TYR A 355 4.98 5.52 4.71
CA TYR A 355 5.28 4.59 3.60
C TYR A 355 5.73 5.33 2.33
N PHE A 356 6.73 6.21 2.49
CA PHE A 356 7.29 7.01 1.41
C PHE A 356 8.69 6.53 1.04
N GLY A 357 9.10 6.85 -0.19
CA GLY A 357 10.50 6.92 -0.59
C GLY A 357 11.02 8.35 -0.53
N GLU A 358 12.27 8.56 -0.90
CA GLU A 358 12.84 9.90 -1.02
C GLU A 358 12.41 10.51 -2.37
N PRO A 359 11.80 11.70 -2.41
CA PRO A 359 11.62 12.44 -3.65
C PRO A 359 12.89 13.21 -4.04
N SER A 360 13.07 13.54 -5.32
CA SER A 360 14.22 14.35 -5.76
C SER A 360 14.14 15.81 -5.30
N HIS A 361 12.93 16.31 -5.04
CA HIS A 361 12.64 17.66 -4.57
C HIS A 361 11.28 17.67 -3.85
N ILE A 362 11.16 18.49 -2.79
CA ILE A 362 9.89 18.76 -2.11
C ILE A 362 9.71 20.27 -2.09
N VAL A 363 8.57 20.75 -2.61
CA VAL A 363 8.18 22.17 -2.55
C VAL A 363 7.36 22.40 -1.28
N SER A 364 7.84 23.26 -0.36
CA SER A 364 7.03 23.67 0.79
C SER A 364 5.91 24.64 0.39
N ILE A 365 4.88 24.85 1.23
CA ILE A 365 3.86 25.88 0.96
C ILE A 365 4.50 27.26 0.83
N VAL A 366 5.49 27.55 1.69
CA VAL A 366 6.26 28.80 1.64
C VAL A 366 7.01 28.96 0.32
N GLU A 367 7.73 27.93 -0.13
CA GLU A 367 8.45 27.95 -1.41
C GLU A 367 7.48 28.13 -2.58
N GLY A 368 6.39 27.36 -2.60
CA GLY A 368 5.36 27.40 -3.64
C GLY A 368 4.64 28.75 -3.72
N ILE A 369 4.45 29.45 -2.61
CA ILE A 369 3.85 30.80 -2.61
C ILE A 369 4.89 31.86 -2.98
N LYS A 370 6.14 31.75 -2.48
CA LYS A 370 7.25 32.67 -2.81
C LYS A 370 7.55 32.70 -4.31
N SER A 371 7.33 31.60 -5.04
CA SER A 371 7.51 31.58 -6.49
C SER A 371 6.51 32.46 -7.26
N PHE A 372 5.36 32.78 -6.68
CA PHE A 372 4.37 33.70 -7.27
C PHE A 372 4.35 35.08 -6.61
N TYR A 373 4.77 35.18 -5.34
CA TYR A 373 4.71 36.41 -4.55
C TYR A 373 6.02 36.58 -3.76
N SER A 374 6.96 37.37 -4.29
CA SER A 374 8.29 37.54 -3.69
C SER A 374 8.26 38.20 -2.30
N ASN A 375 7.28 39.05 -2.02
CA ASN A 375 7.05 39.66 -0.70
C ASN A 375 6.23 38.73 0.21
N THR A 376 6.73 37.51 0.43
CA THR A 376 6.12 36.51 1.33
C THR A 376 7.00 36.29 2.55
N GLN A 377 6.39 36.39 3.73
CA GLN A 377 7.03 36.10 5.01
C GLN A 377 6.30 34.94 5.69
N ASP A 378 7.04 34.11 6.41
CA ASP A 378 6.50 32.98 7.15
C ASP A 378 6.86 33.04 8.63
N PHE A 379 5.90 32.68 9.48
CA PHE A 379 6.05 32.61 10.93
C PHE A 379 5.47 31.29 11.43
N PRO A 380 6.16 30.56 12.33
CA PRO A 380 5.66 29.28 12.82
C PRO A 380 4.32 29.45 13.56
N GLY A 381 4.15 30.54 14.31
CA GLY A 381 2.98 30.81 15.13
C GLY A 381 2.91 29.88 16.34
N CYS A 382 2.66 28.60 16.10
CA CYS A 382 2.65 27.52 17.08
C CYS A 382 3.35 26.27 16.53
N TYR A 383 3.47 25.23 17.37
CA TYR A 383 3.99 23.92 16.98
C TYR A 383 2.90 22.86 17.14
N VAL A 384 2.93 21.81 16.32
CA VAL A 384 2.09 20.62 16.55
C VAL A 384 2.63 19.91 17.79
N ASN A 385 1.80 19.70 18.81
CA ASN A 385 2.20 18.94 19.98
C ASN A 385 2.33 17.45 19.60
N THR A 386 3.54 16.91 19.71
CA THR A 386 3.82 15.48 19.46
C THR A 386 3.84 14.64 20.74
N LEU A 387 3.55 15.24 21.90
CA LEU A 387 3.65 14.63 23.23
C LEU A 387 2.30 14.30 23.87
N ASP A 388 1.19 14.84 23.36
CA ASP A 388 -0.14 14.46 23.85
C ASP A 388 -0.59 13.15 23.18
N PRO A 389 -0.93 12.10 23.94
CA PRO A 389 -1.56 10.93 23.36
C PRO A 389 -2.89 11.34 22.69
N PRO A 390 -3.29 10.70 21.57
CA PRO A 390 -4.60 10.96 20.98
C PRO A 390 -5.67 10.74 22.04
N SER A 391 -6.43 11.80 22.35
CA SER A 391 -7.53 11.81 23.32
C SER A 391 -8.66 10.84 22.97
#